data_AF-A0A973AUV3-F1
#
_entry.id   AF-A0A973AUV3-F1
#
_cell.length_a   1.000
_cell.length_b   1.000
_cell.length_c   1.000
_cell.angle_alpha   90.00
_cell.angle_beta   90.00
_cell.angle_gamma   90.00
#
_symmetry.space_group_name_H-M   'P 1'
#
loop_
_entity.id
_entity.type
_entity.pdbx_description
1 polymer ?
#
loop_
_entity_poly.entity_id
_entity_poly.type
_entity_poly.pdbx_seq_one_letter_code
_entity_poly.pdbx_strand_id
1 'polypeptide(L)'
;MGANPKEESSMNLCVATLQPHNRNDSLIENLERAESYLDAAVKAGAKLVLCPEFLATGYIFENSLWDKAEPAEGITFEWLRAKARQHSIFIGASFLELKGEHYLNTFILVDPSGKEAGRVYKDHLPFYENYFCKAVRGSHIIECDLGKIGVGICFENQRRFLYNEFAKERPDLILMPHSAPAPLWHRFLEQAFTDCVLRVPQFFSDRFEVPVILSNKSGEVRSRTPLLPGITLPLRFIGGSTICNPENTQSITLGKEPGMLCETIELRRKGRPQLDTINRSFVMDLGTISKLGVPIISSIEGVGRLLYTYGPDRKRMARKGIDDNNKTGKSLAF
;
A
#
# COMPACT_ATOMS: atom_id res chain seq x y z
N MET A 1 -42.00 -25.45 -16.69
CA MET A 1 -41.29 -24.23 -17.11
C MET A 1 -40.32 -23.88 -16.00
N GLY A 2 -39.02 -24.11 -16.25
CA GLY A 2 -37.98 -24.02 -15.23
C GLY A 2 -37.82 -22.58 -14.73
N ALA A 3 -37.76 -22.43 -13.42
CA ALA A 3 -37.35 -21.18 -12.79
C ALA A 3 -35.92 -20.86 -13.23
N ASN A 4 -35.75 -19.67 -13.80
CA ASN A 4 -34.47 -19.12 -14.24
C ASN A 4 -33.48 -19.11 -13.05
N PRO A 5 -32.28 -19.72 -13.15
CA PRO A 5 -31.28 -19.59 -12.10
C PRO A 5 -30.85 -18.12 -12.03
N LYS A 6 -31.06 -17.52 -10.85
CA LYS A 6 -30.69 -16.14 -10.49
C LYS A 6 -29.40 -15.68 -11.21
N GLU A 7 -29.54 -14.66 -12.06
CA GLU A 7 -28.45 -13.98 -12.78
C GLU A 7 -27.19 -13.84 -11.93
N GLU A 8 -26.06 -14.20 -12.53
CA GLU A 8 -24.72 -13.96 -12.05
C GLU A 8 -24.54 -12.46 -11.80
N SER A 9 -24.46 -12.03 -10.52
CA SER A 9 -24.20 -10.63 -10.21
C SER A 9 -22.71 -10.33 -10.43
N SER A 10 -22.33 -10.07 -11.68
CA SER A 10 -21.05 -9.45 -12.00
C SER A 10 -21.22 -7.95 -12.26
N MET A 11 -20.20 -7.17 -11.91
CA MET A 11 -20.17 -5.72 -12.11
C MET A 11 -18.88 -5.33 -12.79
N ASN A 12 -18.98 -4.58 -13.89
CA ASN A 12 -17.82 -3.97 -14.54
C ASN A 12 -17.50 -2.62 -13.86
N LEU A 13 -16.22 -2.39 -13.59
CA LEU A 13 -15.73 -1.19 -12.89
C LEU A 13 -14.43 -0.71 -13.55
N CYS A 14 -14.32 0.53 -14.07
CA CYS A 14 -12.99 1.09 -14.38
C CYS A 14 -12.30 1.39 -13.07
N VAL A 15 -11.10 0.88 -12.92
CA VAL A 15 -10.24 1.10 -11.77
C VAL A 15 -8.92 1.66 -12.25
N ALA A 16 -8.31 2.50 -11.43
CA ALA A 16 -7.00 3.04 -11.74
C ALA A 16 -5.98 2.83 -10.63
N THR A 17 -4.72 2.72 -11.03
CA THR A 17 -3.57 2.74 -10.14
C THR A 17 -2.66 3.90 -10.50
N LEU A 18 -2.18 4.62 -9.49
CA LEU A 18 -1.29 5.77 -9.67
C LEU A 18 0.17 5.36 -9.44
N GLN A 19 1.07 5.89 -10.25
CA GLN A 19 2.51 5.67 -10.15
C GLN A 19 3.27 7.01 -10.12
N PRO A 20 3.22 7.75 -8.99
CA PRO A 20 3.89 9.03 -8.90
C PRO A 20 5.38 8.90 -8.53
N HIS A 21 6.18 9.87 -8.94
CA HIS A 21 7.51 10.11 -8.37
C HIS A 21 7.40 11.07 -7.19
N ASN A 22 7.16 10.50 -6.01
CA ASN A 22 7.03 11.29 -4.78
C ASN A 22 8.40 11.77 -4.31
N ARG A 23 8.43 12.98 -3.74
CA ARG A 23 9.61 13.57 -3.13
C ARG A 23 9.55 13.42 -1.61
N ASN A 24 10.71 13.19 -1.00
CA ASN A 24 10.80 13.19 0.45
C ASN A 24 10.54 14.60 1.00
N ASP A 25 9.82 14.67 2.13
CA ASP A 25 9.48 15.88 2.89
C ASP A 25 8.50 16.87 2.24
N SER A 26 7.94 16.55 1.08
CA SER A 26 7.06 17.43 0.28
C SER A 26 5.58 16.99 0.29
N LEU A 27 4.91 17.02 1.46
CA LEU A 27 3.54 16.50 1.63
C LEU A 27 2.54 17.08 0.63
N ILE A 28 2.41 18.41 0.60
CA ILE A 28 1.47 19.11 -0.29
C ILE A 28 1.80 18.81 -1.76
N GLU A 29 3.05 18.97 -2.16
CA GLU A 29 3.44 18.73 -3.56
C GLU A 29 3.19 17.29 -4.01
N ASN A 30 3.32 16.30 -3.11
CA ASN A 30 3.04 14.91 -3.44
C ASN A 30 1.53 14.65 -3.60
N LEU A 31 0.69 15.32 -2.81
CA LEU A 31 -0.76 15.29 -2.98
C LEU A 31 -1.18 15.97 -4.30
N GLU A 32 -0.60 17.13 -4.63
CA GLU A 32 -0.81 17.82 -5.90
C GLU A 32 -0.36 16.98 -7.11
N ARG A 33 0.78 16.29 -7.00
CA ARG A 33 1.23 15.34 -8.03
C ARG A 33 0.24 14.20 -8.20
N ALA A 34 -0.21 13.60 -7.10
CA ALA A 34 -1.19 12.52 -7.13
C ALA A 34 -2.52 12.99 -7.75
N GLU A 35 -2.94 14.22 -7.45
CA GLU A 35 -4.13 14.84 -8.02
C GLU A 35 -4.08 14.92 -9.54
N SER A 36 -2.93 15.31 -10.12
CA SER A 36 -2.79 15.36 -11.59
C SER A 36 -3.02 13.99 -12.27
N TYR A 37 -2.57 12.91 -11.64
CA TYR A 37 -2.82 11.54 -12.14
C TYR A 37 -4.25 11.08 -11.87
N LEU A 38 -4.81 11.49 -10.73
CA LEU A 38 -6.19 11.21 -10.36
C LEU A 38 -7.17 11.85 -11.34
N ASP A 39 -6.97 13.12 -11.71
CA ASP A 39 -7.80 13.81 -12.68
C ASP A 39 -7.79 13.10 -14.04
N ALA A 40 -6.62 12.63 -14.47
CA ALA A 40 -6.49 11.84 -15.69
C ALA A 40 -7.24 10.49 -15.58
N ALA A 41 -7.15 9.82 -14.43
CA ALA A 41 -7.86 8.56 -14.18
C ALA A 41 -9.40 8.76 -14.15
N VAL A 42 -9.88 9.80 -13.50
CA VAL A 42 -11.32 10.14 -13.46
C VAL A 42 -11.83 10.50 -14.85
N LYS A 43 -11.05 11.25 -15.63
CA LYS A 43 -11.37 11.54 -17.05
C LYS A 43 -11.44 10.26 -17.89
N ALA A 44 -10.63 9.25 -17.57
CA ALA A 44 -10.69 7.93 -18.18
C ALA A 44 -11.84 7.05 -17.66
N GLY A 45 -12.65 7.54 -16.70
CA GLY A 45 -13.83 6.86 -16.19
C GLY A 45 -13.60 6.04 -14.91
N ALA A 46 -12.45 6.16 -14.25
CA ALA A 46 -12.15 5.44 -13.01
C ALA A 46 -13.23 5.68 -11.94
N LYS A 47 -13.64 4.60 -11.27
CA LYS A 47 -14.58 4.58 -10.14
C LYS A 47 -13.95 4.09 -8.83
N LEU A 48 -12.77 3.50 -8.92
CA LEU A 48 -11.89 3.22 -7.80
C LEU A 48 -10.46 3.59 -8.20
N VAL A 49 -9.76 4.35 -7.36
CA VAL A 49 -8.37 4.74 -7.59
C VAL A 49 -7.50 4.32 -6.41
N LEU A 50 -6.41 3.61 -6.71
CA LEU A 50 -5.41 3.21 -5.72
C LEU A 50 -4.15 4.08 -5.84
N CYS A 51 -3.82 4.75 -4.75
CA CYS A 51 -2.57 5.46 -4.54
C CYS A 51 -1.53 4.56 -3.86
N PRO A 52 -0.23 4.87 -3.97
CA PRO A 52 0.82 4.05 -3.37
C PRO A 52 0.84 4.18 -1.84
N GLU A 53 1.59 3.28 -1.21
CA GLU A 53 1.94 3.35 0.22
C GLU A 53 2.69 4.65 0.53
N PHE A 54 2.54 5.22 1.73
CA PHE A 54 3.19 6.47 2.14
C PHE A 54 3.10 7.58 1.08
N LEU A 55 1.87 7.89 0.66
CA LEU A 55 1.59 8.80 -0.44
C LEU A 55 2.23 10.18 -0.20
N ALA A 56 1.80 10.89 0.84
CA ALA A 56 2.21 12.28 1.04
C ALA A 56 3.65 12.41 1.54
N THR A 57 4.11 11.55 2.45
CA THR A 57 5.42 11.68 3.10
C THR A 57 6.60 11.29 2.21
N GLY A 58 6.38 10.54 1.13
CA GLY A 58 7.46 9.90 0.38
C GLY A 58 7.95 8.63 1.08
N TYR A 59 9.24 8.30 0.97
CA TYR A 59 9.82 7.10 1.60
C TYR A 59 11.14 7.47 2.27
N ILE A 60 11.03 7.81 3.55
CA ILE A 60 12.09 8.42 4.36
C ILE A 60 12.43 7.49 5.52
N PHE A 61 13.71 7.36 5.83
CA PHE A 61 14.22 6.59 6.97
C PHE A 61 15.07 7.48 7.88
N GLU A 62 14.47 8.59 8.31
CA GLU A 62 15.08 9.62 9.16
C GLU A 62 14.07 10.13 10.20
N ASN A 63 14.57 10.69 11.30
CA ASN A 63 13.71 11.19 12.38
C ASN A 63 12.76 12.31 11.93
N SER A 64 13.09 13.05 10.85
CA SER A 64 12.21 14.05 10.25
C SER A 64 10.88 13.47 9.76
N LEU A 65 10.84 12.17 9.47
CA LEU A 65 9.61 11.47 9.11
C LEU A 65 8.52 11.63 10.18
N TRP A 66 8.90 11.66 11.47
CA TRP A 66 7.94 11.78 12.56
C TRP A 66 7.27 13.15 12.63
N ASP A 67 7.92 14.23 12.17
CA ASP A 67 7.29 15.55 12.04
C ASP A 67 6.22 15.59 10.94
N LYS A 68 6.20 14.58 10.06
CA LYS A 68 5.26 14.46 8.95
C LYS A 68 4.11 13.50 9.24
N ALA A 69 4.09 12.88 10.42
CA ALA A 69 3.01 12.00 10.82
C ALA A 69 1.73 12.80 11.06
N GLU A 70 0.61 12.23 10.66
CA GLU A 70 -0.68 12.89 10.67
C GLU A 70 -1.62 12.20 11.66
N PRO A 71 -2.57 12.90 12.28
CA PRO A 71 -3.67 12.21 12.96
C PRO A 71 -4.51 11.42 11.94
N ALA A 72 -5.40 10.56 12.44
CA ALA A 72 -6.28 9.76 11.58
C ALA A 72 -7.09 10.60 10.57
N GLU A 73 -7.58 11.76 11.00
CA GLU A 73 -8.27 12.76 10.15
C GLU A 73 -7.32 13.88 9.74
N GLY A 74 -6.14 13.48 9.27
CA GLY A 74 -5.07 14.36 8.83
C GLY A 74 -5.24 14.88 7.41
N ILE A 75 -4.19 15.54 6.92
CA ILE A 75 -4.16 16.18 5.61
C ILE A 75 -4.40 15.19 4.46
N THR A 76 -3.82 13.99 4.53
CA THR A 76 -4.01 12.94 3.53
C THR A 76 -5.45 12.42 3.54
N PHE A 77 -6.06 12.23 4.71
CA PHE A 77 -7.46 11.78 4.81
C PHE A 77 -8.43 12.84 4.26
N GLU A 78 -8.23 14.11 4.63
CA GLU A 78 -9.05 15.21 4.13
C GLU A 78 -8.92 15.38 2.61
N TRP A 79 -7.71 15.23 2.06
CA TRP A 79 -7.51 15.21 0.60
C TRP A 79 -8.26 14.04 -0.06
N LEU A 80 -8.13 12.81 0.45
CA LEU A 80 -8.87 11.64 -0.06
C LEU A 80 -10.39 11.88 -0.02
N ARG A 81 -10.90 12.40 1.09
CA ARG A 81 -12.32 12.74 1.30
C ARG A 81 -12.82 13.78 0.31
N ALA A 82 -12.06 14.85 0.10
CA ALA A 82 -12.43 15.90 -0.85
C ALA A 82 -12.50 15.34 -2.27
N LYS A 83 -11.48 14.60 -2.71
CA LYS A 83 -11.42 14.05 -4.06
C LYS A 83 -12.44 12.94 -4.31
N ALA A 84 -12.68 12.08 -3.32
CA ALA A 84 -13.72 11.04 -3.41
C ALA A 84 -15.11 11.65 -3.68
N ARG A 85 -15.47 12.72 -2.96
CA ARG A 85 -16.73 13.46 -3.17
C ARG A 85 -16.77 14.18 -4.50
N GLN A 86 -15.71 14.94 -4.80
CA GLN A 86 -15.60 15.74 -6.01
C GLN A 86 -15.83 14.90 -7.27
N HIS A 87 -15.31 13.67 -7.29
CA HIS A 87 -15.36 12.80 -8.46
C HIS A 87 -16.36 11.63 -8.33
N SER A 88 -17.00 11.47 -7.16
CA SER A 88 -17.91 10.35 -6.86
C SER A 88 -17.26 8.98 -7.13
N ILE A 89 -16.09 8.76 -6.51
CA ILE A 89 -15.26 7.55 -6.66
C ILE A 89 -14.86 6.98 -5.31
N PHE A 90 -14.47 5.70 -5.28
CA PHE A 90 -13.62 5.19 -4.22
C PHE A 90 -12.17 5.63 -4.45
N ILE A 91 -11.46 5.98 -3.38
CA ILE A 91 -10.02 6.27 -3.44
C ILE A 91 -9.33 5.78 -2.17
N GLY A 92 -8.17 5.13 -2.32
CA GLY A 92 -7.42 4.62 -1.19
C GLY A 92 -5.93 4.92 -1.28
N ALA A 93 -5.31 5.23 -0.14
CA ALA A 93 -3.88 5.50 -0.02
C ALA A 93 -3.36 5.04 1.34
N SER A 94 -2.05 4.85 1.46
CA SER A 94 -1.41 4.74 2.78
C SER A 94 -0.64 6.01 3.16
N PHE A 95 -0.57 6.28 4.46
CA PHE A 95 0.08 7.43 5.06
C PHE A 95 0.66 7.06 6.43
N LEU A 96 1.47 7.96 7.00
CA LEU A 96 2.03 7.81 8.33
C LEU A 96 1.08 8.39 9.38
N GLU A 97 0.39 7.52 10.12
CA GLU A 97 -0.54 7.94 11.17
C GLU A 97 0.17 8.04 12.53
N LEU A 98 0.00 9.16 13.22
CA LEU A 98 0.29 9.29 14.64
C LEU A 98 -0.96 8.92 15.45
N LYS A 99 -0.95 7.72 16.03
CA LYS A 99 -2.02 7.18 16.87
C LYS A 99 -1.53 6.96 18.30
N GLY A 100 -2.00 7.79 19.23
CA GLY A 100 -1.41 7.85 20.58
C GLY A 100 0.08 8.21 20.47
N GLU A 101 0.94 7.47 21.16
CA GLU A 101 2.40 7.66 21.08
C GLU A 101 3.10 6.82 19.98
N HIS A 102 2.33 6.32 19.00
CA HIS A 102 2.81 5.41 17.99
C HIS A 102 2.59 5.92 16.57
N TYR A 103 3.62 5.75 15.75
CA TYR A 103 3.60 5.96 14.30
C TYR A 103 3.24 4.66 13.60
N LEU A 104 2.18 4.67 12.80
CA LEU A 104 1.64 3.52 12.11
C LEU A 104 1.69 3.77 10.60
N ASN A 105 1.92 2.70 9.83
CA ASN A 105 1.65 2.72 8.39
C ASN A 105 0.20 2.30 8.20
N THR A 106 -0.65 3.25 7.86
CA THR A 106 -2.10 3.07 7.78
C THR A 106 -2.55 3.26 6.34
N PHE A 107 -3.30 2.29 5.82
CA PHE A 107 -4.09 2.43 4.61
C PHE A 107 -5.53 2.82 4.96
N ILE A 108 -6.10 3.78 4.24
CA ILE A 108 -7.51 4.14 4.35
C ILE A 108 -8.14 4.05 2.96
N LEU A 109 -9.35 3.49 2.91
CA LEU A 109 -10.24 3.57 1.75
C LEU A 109 -11.40 4.53 2.06
N VAL A 110 -11.63 5.46 1.14
CA VAL A 110 -12.72 6.44 1.22
C VAL A 110 -13.75 6.15 0.13
N ASP A 111 -15.03 6.23 0.50
CA ASP A 111 -16.17 5.99 -0.39
C ASP A 111 -16.55 7.24 -1.22
N PRO A 112 -17.40 7.10 -2.25
CA PRO A 112 -17.87 8.23 -3.07
C PRO A 112 -18.58 9.35 -2.30
N SER A 113 -19.06 9.10 -1.08
CA SER A 113 -19.67 10.11 -0.20
C SER A 113 -18.63 10.87 0.64
N GLY A 114 -17.35 10.52 0.54
CA GLY A 114 -16.25 11.06 1.34
C GLY A 114 -16.23 10.55 2.78
N LYS A 115 -16.87 9.41 3.06
CA LYS A 115 -16.74 8.73 4.35
C LYS A 115 -15.67 7.66 4.24
N GLU A 116 -15.04 7.35 5.36
CA GLU A 116 -14.15 6.20 5.45
C GLU A 116 -14.97 4.92 5.26
N ALA A 117 -14.64 4.14 4.23
CA ALA A 117 -15.16 2.79 4.02
C ALA A 117 -14.47 1.79 4.95
N GLY A 118 -13.18 2.01 5.23
CA GLY A 118 -12.43 1.27 6.23
C GLY A 118 -10.94 1.57 6.18
N ARG A 119 -10.20 0.96 7.10
CA ARG A 119 -8.75 1.12 7.22
C ARG A 119 -8.04 -0.17 7.57
N VAL A 120 -6.78 -0.27 7.17
CA VAL A 120 -5.89 -1.39 7.48
C VAL A 120 -4.58 -0.84 8.03
N TYR A 121 -4.10 -1.43 9.11
CA TYR A 121 -2.79 -1.13 9.69
C TYR A 121 -1.79 -2.19 9.24
N LYS A 122 -0.58 -1.77 8.88
CA LYS A 122 0.48 -2.70 8.51
C LYS A 122 0.88 -3.58 9.71
N ASP A 123 0.74 -4.89 9.58
CA ASP A 123 1.07 -5.90 10.60
C ASP A 123 2.53 -6.38 10.46
N HIS A 124 3.10 -6.34 9.26
CA HIS A 124 4.50 -6.67 9.04
C HIS A 124 5.30 -5.53 8.42
N LEU A 125 6.16 -4.91 9.25
CA LEU A 125 7.12 -3.89 8.82
C LEU A 125 8.40 -4.56 8.29
N PRO A 126 8.81 -4.32 7.03
CA PRO A 126 10.05 -4.83 6.48
C PRO A 126 11.24 -3.89 6.78
N PHE A 127 12.43 -4.48 6.96
CA PHE A 127 13.72 -3.74 7.04
C PHE A 127 13.67 -2.50 7.96
N TYR A 128 13.96 -1.31 7.41
CA TYR A 128 14.08 -0.04 8.12
C TYR A 128 12.76 0.52 8.62
N GLU A 129 11.62 0.07 8.13
CA GLU A 129 10.32 0.55 8.64
C GLU A 129 10.16 0.26 10.14
N ASN A 130 10.77 -0.82 10.66
CA ASN A 130 10.75 -1.15 12.09
C ASN A 130 11.42 -0.09 12.98
N TYR A 131 12.24 0.81 12.42
CA TYR A 131 12.88 1.90 13.17
C TYR A 131 11.95 3.11 13.34
N PHE A 132 10.93 3.23 12.49
CA PHE A 132 10.10 4.43 12.39
C PHE A 132 8.63 4.19 12.64
N CYS A 133 8.14 2.97 12.45
CA CYS A 133 6.75 2.58 12.61
C CYS A 133 6.60 1.43 13.62
N LYS A 134 5.37 1.25 14.11
CA LYS A 134 4.94 0.10 14.90
C LYS A 134 4.00 -0.78 14.08
N ALA A 135 4.30 -2.07 14.05
CA ALA A 135 3.40 -3.09 13.51
C ALA A 135 2.14 -3.21 14.39
N VAL A 136 0.98 -3.31 13.75
CA VAL A 136 -0.31 -3.51 14.45
C VAL A 136 -1.05 -4.67 13.79
N ARG A 137 -1.33 -5.70 14.58
CA ARG A 137 -2.19 -6.80 14.17
C ARG A 137 -3.61 -6.29 13.97
N GLY A 138 -4.21 -6.65 12.86
CA GLY A 138 -5.58 -6.29 12.51
C GLY A 138 -6.06 -7.12 11.34
N SER A 139 -7.30 -6.89 10.93
CA SER A 139 -7.78 -7.47 9.69
C SER A 139 -7.25 -6.69 8.50
N HIS A 140 -6.95 -7.42 7.43
CA HIS A 140 -6.63 -6.89 6.11
C HIS A 140 -7.85 -6.85 5.18
N ILE A 141 -9.07 -6.94 5.73
CA ILE A 141 -10.33 -6.92 4.98
C ILE A 141 -11.12 -5.66 5.29
N ILE A 142 -11.59 -4.99 4.25
CA ILE A 142 -12.55 -3.89 4.31
C ILE A 142 -13.84 -4.33 3.63
N GLU A 143 -14.98 -4.27 4.33
CA GLU A 143 -16.29 -4.51 3.73
C GLU A 143 -16.92 -3.18 3.30
N CYS A 144 -17.31 -3.06 2.02
CA CYS A 144 -17.95 -1.87 1.48
C CYS A 144 -18.90 -2.23 0.32
N ASP A 145 -19.46 -1.22 -0.35
CA ASP A 145 -20.42 -1.44 -1.45
C ASP A 145 -19.82 -2.18 -2.65
N LEU A 146 -18.49 -2.12 -2.85
CA LEU A 146 -17.79 -2.91 -3.86
C LEU A 146 -17.71 -4.41 -3.48
N GLY A 147 -17.88 -4.75 -2.21
CA GLY A 147 -17.72 -6.10 -1.66
C GLY A 147 -16.64 -6.14 -0.59
N LYS A 148 -16.05 -7.32 -0.38
CA LYS A 148 -14.90 -7.51 0.51
C LYS A 148 -13.60 -7.15 -0.21
N ILE A 149 -12.89 -6.14 0.28
CA ILE A 149 -11.61 -5.72 -0.28
C ILE A 149 -10.49 -6.26 0.61
N GLY A 150 -9.59 -7.04 0.04
CA GLY A 150 -8.34 -7.44 0.69
C GLY A 150 -7.26 -6.37 0.48
N VAL A 151 -6.59 -5.92 1.52
CA VAL A 151 -5.52 -4.91 1.43
C VAL A 151 -4.21 -5.47 1.94
N GLY A 152 -3.23 -5.64 1.06
CA GLY A 152 -1.87 -6.04 1.43
C GLY A 152 -0.89 -4.89 1.27
N ILE A 153 -0.31 -4.38 2.35
CA ILE A 153 0.57 -3.21 2.28
C ILE A 153 2.00 -3.67 1.96
N CYS A 154 2.46 -3.36 0.75
CA CYS A 154 3.84 -3.58 0.29
C CYS A 154 4.33 -5.02 0.54
N PHE A 155 5.36 -5.19 1.38
CA PHE A 155 6.02 -6.47 1.63
C PHE A 155 5.10 -7.55 2.24
N GLU A 156 3.96 -7.17 2.83
CA GLU A 156 2.97 -8.12 3.37
C GLU A 156 2.41 -9.06 2.30
N ASN A 157 2.35 -8.61 1.04
CA ASN A 157 1.92 -9.43 -0.10
C ASN A 157 2.80 -10.66 -0.32
N GLN A 158 4.03 -10.65 0.20
CA GLN A 158 4.93 -11.79 0.12
C GLN A 158 4.76 -12.76 1.28
N ARG A 159 3.92 -12.47 2.27
CA ARG A 159 3.89 -13.17 3.56
C ARG A 159 2.71 -14.12 3.67
N ARG A 160 2.97 -15.27 4.29
CA ARG A 160 1.97 -16.33 4.47
C ARG A 160 0.73 -15.89 5.24
N PHE A 161 0.87 -14.99 6.22
CA PHE A 161 -0.24 -14.64 7.10
C PHE A 161 -1.33 -13.93 6.30
N LEU A 162 -0.94 -13.00 5.42
CA LEU A 162 -1.85 -12.26 4.58
C LEU A 162 -2.54 -13.19 3.57
N TYR A 163 -1.76 -14.07 2.91
CA TYR A 163 -2.34 -15.06 2.01
C TYR A 163 -3.38 -15.94 2.73
N ASN A 164 -3.05 -16.44 3.93
CA ASN A 164 -3.94 -17.31 4.68
C ASN A 164 -5.19 -16.58 5.18
N GLU A 165 -5.08 -15.29 5.54
CA GLU A 165 -6.24 -14.46 5.85
C GLU A 165 -7.13 -14.32 4.62
N PHE A 166 -6.57 -13.96 3.46
CA PHE A 166 -7.35 -13.84 2.22
C PHE A 166 -7.99 -15.16 1.81
N ALA A 167 -7.30 -16.29 1.98
CA ALA A 167 -7.84 -17.62 1.64
C ALA A 167 -9.09 -17.94 2.48
N LYS A 168 -9.09 -17.50 3.75
CA LYS A 168 -10.20 -17.67 4.67
C LYS A 168 -11.34 -16.66 4.40
N GLU A 169 -11.00 -15.39 4.25
CA GLU A 169 -11.97 -14.28 4.21
C GLU A 169 -12.57 -14.05 2.82
N ARG A 170 -11.89 -14.53 1.78
CA ARG A 170 -12.31 -14.56 0.37
C ARG A 170 -12.68 -13.17 -0.18
N PRO A 171 -11.71 -12.25 -0.31
CA PRO A 171 -11.96 -10.92 -0.86
C PRO A 171 -12.46 -10.99 -2.31
N ASP A 172 -13.30 -10.04 -2.71
CA ASP A 172 -13.81 -9.79 -4.07
C ASP A 172 -12.86 -8.97 -4.93
N LEU A 173 -11.94 -8.24 -4.29
CA LEU A 173 -10.94 -7.38 -4.93
C LEU A 173 -9.73 -7.28 -3.99
N ILE A 174 -8.52 -7.25 -4.54
CA ILE A 174 -7.30 -7.06 -3.74
C ILE A 174 -6.59 -5.76 -4.14
N LEU A 175 -6.26 -4.94 -3.14
CA LEU A 175 -5.49 -3.71 -3.28
C LEU A 175 -4.11 -3.88 -2.66
N MET A 176 -3.08 -3.48 -3.40
CA MET A 176 -1.68 -3.59 -3.01
C MET A 176 -0.99 -2.21 -3.11
N PRO A 177 -1.15 -1.32 -2.11
CA PRO A 177 -0.35 -0.10 -2.03
C PRO A 177 1.10 -0.43 -1.67
N HIS A 178 2.06 0.01 -2.49
CA HIS A 178 3.49 -0.32 -2.39
C HIS A 178 4.37 0.93 -2.40
N SER A 179 5.47 0.84 -1.66
CA SER A 179 6.69 1.64 -1.81
C SER A 179 7.87 0.68 -1.88
N ALA A 180 8.04 0.02 -3.02
CA ALA A 180 9.06 -1.00 -3.23
C ALA A 180 10.22 -0.47 -4.10
N PRO A 181 11.30 0.09 -3.49
CA PRO A 181 12.51 0.37 -4.22
C PRO A 181 13.29 -0.91 -4.53
N ALA A 182 14.07 -0.88 -5.61
CA ALA A 182 15.07 -1.86 -5.94
C ALA A 182 16.05 -2.02 -4.75
N PRO A 183 16.37 -3.26 -4.34
CA PRO A 183 17.36 -3.51 -3.31
C PRO A 183 18.70 -2.88 -3.67
N LEU A 184 19.29 -2.16 -2.73
CA LEU A 184 20.60 -1.52 -2.89
C LEU A 184 21.77 -2.51 -2.96
N TRP A 185 21.52 -3.78 -2.64
CA TRP A 185 22.56 -4.77 -2.38
C TRP A 185 22.51 -5.84 -3.46
N HIS A 186 23.47 -5.77 -4.38
CA HIS A 186 23.82 -6.80 -5.38
C HIS A 186 22.79 -7.05 -6.50
N ARG A 187 23.21 -6.86 -7.76
CA ARG A 187 22.36 -6.92 -8.97
C ARG A 187 21.52 -8.20 -9.11
N PHE A 188 22.00 -9.34 -8.63
CA PHE A 188 21.23 -10.59 -8.68
C PHE A 188 20.08 -10.63 -7.67
N LEU A 189 20.26 -10.06 -6.47
CA LEU A 189 19.20 -9.93 -5.47
C LEU A 189 18.18 -8.88 -5.92
N GLU A 190 18.65 -7.84 -6.60
CA GLU A 190 17.83 -6.81 -7.22
C GLU A 190 16.83 -7.39 -8.22
N GLN A 191 17.30 -8.22 -9.17
CA GLN A 191 16.42 -8.82 -10.17
C GLN A 191 15.36 -9.74 -9.53
N ALA A 192 15.78 -10.63 -8.63
CA ALA A 192 14.86 -11.56 -8.00
C ALA A 192 13.81 -10.87 -7.11
N PHE A 193 14.19 -9.81 -6.39
CA PHE A 193 13.23 -8.99 -5.64
C PHE A 193 12.29 -8.23 -6.56
N THR A 194 12.81 -7.64 -7.64
CA THR A 194 12.00 -6.93 -8.65
C THR A 194 10.98 -7.89 -9.26
N ASP A 195 11.42 -9.06 -9.70
CA ASP A 195 10.55 -10.13 -10.22
C ASP A 195 9.47 -10.52 -9.20
N CYS A 196 9.83 -10.61 -7.93
CA CYS A 196 8.92 -10.92 -6.83
C CYS A 196 7.85 -9.82 -6.64
N VAL A 197 8.22 -8.54 -6.70
CA VAL A 197 7.25 -7.44 -6.62
C VAL A 197 6.34 -7.42 -7.85
N LEU A 198 6.88 -7.64 -9.05
CA LEU A 198 6.10 -7.57 -10.29
C LEU A 198 5.19 -8.78 -10.52
N ARG A 199 5.53 -9.96 -9.99
CA ARG A 199 4.73 -11.19 -10.17
C ARG A 199 3.64 -11.37 -9.12
N VAL A 200 3.75 -10.71 -7.97
CA VAL A 200 2.79 -10.92 -6.86
C VAL A 200 1.34 -10.59 -7.24
N PRO A 201 1.02 -9.54 -8.02
CA PRO A 201 -0.37 -9.24 -8.37
C PRO A 201 -0.99 -10.35 -9.20
N GLN A 202 -0.28 -10.83 -10.22
CA GLN A 202 -0.76 -11.92 -11.07
C GLN A 202 -0.92 -13.21 -10.26
N PHE A 203 0.04 -13.52 -9.37
CA PHE A 203 -0.08 -14.69 -8.50
C PHE A 203 -1.38 -14.67 -7.67
N PHE A 204 -1.72 -13.53 -7.06
CA PHE A 204 -2.97 -13.43 -6.30
C PHE A 204 -4.19 -13.45 -7.23
N SER A 205 -4.13 -12.80 -8.38
CA SER A 205 -5.23 -12.80 -9.35
C SER A 205 -5.57 -14.21 -9.82
N ASP A 206 -4.56 -14.99 -10.21
CA ASP A 206 -4.73 -16.37 -10.69
C ASP A 206 -5.21 -17.29 -9.57
N ARG A 207 -4.63 -17.12 -8.37
CA ARG A 207 -4.91 -18.05 -7.27
C ARG A 207 -6.28 -17.81 -6.66
N PHE A 208 -6.70 -16.54 -6.53
CA PHE A 208 -7.95 -16.17 -5.90
C PHE A 208 -9.11 -15.99 -6.89
N GLU A 209 -8.80 -15.95 -8.20
CA GLU A 209 -9.75 -15.63 -9.26
C GLU A 209 -10.52 -14.33 -8.97
N VAL A 210 -9.77 -13.30 -8.52
CA VAL A 210 -10.29 -11.94 -8.32
C VAL A 210 -9.35 -10.89 -8.88
N PRO A 211 -9.86 -9.71 -9.27
CA PRO A 211 -9.00 -8.63 -9.71
C PRO A 211 -8.01 -8.18 -8.62
N VAL A 212 -6.83 -7.76 -9.06
CA VAL A 212 -5.77 -7.23 -8.18
C VAL A 212 -5.25 -5.92 -8.74
N ILE A 213 -5.15 -4.90 -7.88
CA ILE A 213 -4.63 -3.58 -8.24
C ILE A 213 -3.40 -3.32 -7.37
N LEU A 214 -2.24 -3.14 -7.99
CA LEU A 214 -1.00 -2.75 -7.33
C LEU A 214 -0.63 -1.32 -7.73
N SER A 215 -0.32 -0.49 -6.74
CA SER A 215 0.17 0.87 -6.92
C SER A 215 1.54 0.99 -6.28
N ASN A 216 2.57 1.28 -7.08
CA ASN A 216 3.93 1.50 -6.62
C ASN A 216 4.42 2.89 -7.04
N LYS A 217 5.44 3.40 -6.36
CA LYS A 217 6.11 4.64 -6.75
C LYS A 217 7.03 4.45 -7.96
N SER A 218 7.46 5.56 -8.55
CA SER A 218 8.49 5.62 -9.60
C SER A 218 9.62 6.58 -9.22
N GLY A 219 10.71 6.53 -9.98
CA GLY A 219 11.84 7.45 -9.83
C GLY A 219 12.78 7.13 -8.67
N GLU A 220 13.72 8.03 -8.43
CA GLU A 220 14.72 7.92 -7.36
C GLU A 220 14.44 8.93 -6.26
N VAL A 221 14.49 8.49 -5.01
CA VAL A 221 14.55 9.36 -3.84
C VAL A 221 15.83 9.08 -3.06
N ARG A 222 16.28 10.05 -2.26
CA ARG A 222 17.45 9.88 -1.41
C ARG A 222 17.00 9.89 0.05
N SER A 223 17.50 8.95 0.82
CA SER A 223 17.24 8.87 2.26
C SER A 223 18.51 8.47 2.98
N ARG A 224 18.73 8.99 4.18
CA ARG A 224 19.73 8.42 5.08
C ARG A 224 19.29 7.05 5.55
N THR A 225 20.25 6.29 6.08
CA THR A 225 20.00 4.97 6.65
C THR A 225 20.18 5.00 8.16
N PRO A 226 19.34 4.30 8.93
CA PRO A 226 19.51 4.21 10.39
C PRO A 226 20.80 3.50 10.81
N LEU A 227 21.28 2.56 9.98
CA LEU A 227 22.45 1.74 10.29
C LEU A 227 23.78 2.48 10.06
N LEU A 228 23.81 3.47 9.16
CA LEU A 228 24.99 4.25 8.83
C LEU A 228 24.66 5.76 8.90
N PRO A 229 24.70 6.36 10.11
CA PRO A 229 24.43 7.78 10.29
C PRO A 229 25.30 8.66 9.39
N GLY A 230 24.68 9.61 8.70
CA GLY A 230 25.36 10.53 7.78
C GLY A 230 25.50 10.01 6.33
N ILE A 231 25.25 8.72 6.09
CA ILE A 231 25.25 8.17 4.72
C ILE A 231 23.85 8.27 4.13
N THR A 232 23.76 8.90 2.97
CA THR A 232 22.54 9.02 2.16
C THR A 232 22.61 8.07 0.98
N LEU A 233 21.66 7.14 0.89
CA LEU A 233 21.60 6.16 -0.20
C LEU A 233 20.46 6.50 -1.17
N PRO A 234 20.64 6.25 -2.48
CA PRO A 234 19.55 6.34 -3.44
C PRO A 234 18.59 5.15 -3.25
N LEU A 235 17.29 5.41 -3.18
CA LEU A 235 16.23 4.42 -3.24
C LEU A 235 15.55 4.57 -4.59
N ARG A 236 15.72 3.59 -5.46
CA ARG A 236 15.19 3.61 -6.84
C ARG A 236 13.93 2.80 -6.91
N PHE A 237 12.79 3.44 -7.07
CA PHE A 237 11.53 2.74 -7.26
C PHE A 237 11.47 2.11 -8.65
N ILE A 238 11.03 0.85 -8.70
CA ILE A 238 10.98 0.06 -9.92
C ILE A 238 9.77 0.38 -10.80
N GLY A 239 8.82 1.20 -10.32
CA GLY A 239 7.52 1.37 -10.96
C GLY A 239 6.73 0.06 -10.91
N GLY A 240 6.17 -0.34 -12.06
CA GLY A 240 5.47 -1.62 -12.17
C GLY A 240 4.11 -1.65 -11.48
N SER A 241 3.41 -0.52 -11.41
CA SER A 241 2.01 -0.52 -10.99
C SER A 241 1.18 -1.31 -12.00
N THR A 242 0.32 -2.19 -11.49
CA THR A 242 -0.28 -3.28 -12.26
C THR A 242 -1.77 -3.41 -11.97
N ILE A 243 -2.56 -3.69 -13.00
CA ILE A 243 -3.94 -4.19 -12.84
C ILE A 243 -4.00 -5.59 -13.45
N CYS A 244 -4.44 -6.55 -12.64
CA CYS A 244 -4.73 -7.93 -13.05
C CYS A 244 -6.24 -8.16 -13.02
N ASN A 245 -6.75 -8.83 -14.05
CA ASN A 245 -8.12 -9.32 -14.12
C ASN A 245 -8.05 -10.84 -14.38
N PRO A 246 -8.74 -11.70 -13.61
CA PRO A 246 -8.70 -13.16 -13.79
C PRO A 246 -9.03 -13.65 -15.20
N GLU A 247 -9.89 -12.92 -15.91
CA GLU A 247 -10.31 -13.28 -17.27
C GLU A 247 -9.22 -12.98 -18.32
N ASN A 248 -8.23 -12.15 -17.98
CA ASN A 248 -7.17 -11.75 -18.89
C ASN A 248 -5.96 -12.66 -18.73
N THR A 249 -5.44 -13.16 -19.85
CA THR A 249 -4.23 -14.00 -19.87
C THR A 249 -2.99 -13.29 -19.31
N GLN A 250 -2.95 -11.96 -19.37
CA GLN A 250 -1.83 -11.16 -18.86
C GLN A 250 -2.31 -9.87 -18.19
N SER A 251 -1.66 -9.51 -17.09
CA SER A 251 -1.79 -8.21 -16.43
C SER A 251 -1.33 -7.05 -17.30
N ILE A 252 -1.90 -5.87 -17.08
CA ILE A 252 -1.39 -4.62 -17.66
C ILE A 252 -0.54 -3.92 -16.60
N THR A 253 0.70 -3.59 -16.96
CA THR A 253 1.71 -3.07 -16.02
C THR A 253 2.39 -1.85 -16.60
N LEU A 254 2.51 -0.79 -15.80
CA LEU A 254 3.29 0.39 -16.16
C LEU A 254 4.79 0.09 -16.17
N GLY A 255 5.54 0.84 -16.98
CA GLY A 255 7.00 0.82 -16.94
C GLY A 255 7.57 1.48 -15.68
N LYS A 256 8.80 1.99 -15.77
CA LYS A 256 9.49 2.65 -14.65
C LYS A 256 9.09 4.12 -14.46
N GLU A 257 8.55 4.74 -15.50
CA GLU A 257 8.28 6.18 -15.52
C GLU A 257 7.01 6.54 -14.74
N PRO A 258 6.90 7.77 -14.23
CA PRO A 258 5.68 8.24 -13.58
C PRO A 258 4.47 8.19 -14.50
N GLY A 259 3.30 7.82 -13.96
CA GLY A 259 2.09 7.68 -14.76
C GLY A 259 0.88 7.19 -13.98
N MET A 260 -0.17 6.83 -14.71
CA MET A 260 -1.36 6.15 -14.20
C MET A 260 -1.83 5.12 -15.22
N LEU A 261 -2.57 4.13 -14.76
CA LEU A 261 -3.19 3.09 -15.57
C LEU A 261 -4.66 2.97 -15.16
N CYS A 262 -5.63 3.07 -16.09
CA CYS A 262 -7.03 2.65 -15.87
C CYS A 262 -7.31 1.42 -16.72
N GLU A 263 -8.11 0.51 -16.18
CA GLU A 263 -8.62 -0.66 -16.88
C GLU A 263 -10.00 -1.03 -16.33
N THR A 264 -10.85 -1.64 -17.15
CA THR A 264 -12.12 -2.19 -16.67
C THR A 264 -11.92 -3.59 -16.13
N ILE A 265 -12.26 -3.79 -14.86
CA ILE A 265 -12.25 -5.11 -14.22
C ILE A 265 -13.68 -5.62 -14.03
N GLU A 266 -13.82 -6.94 -13.92
CA GLU A 266 -15.08 -7.58 -13.56
C GLU A 266 -15.04 -8.06 -12.11
N LEU A 267 -15.95 -7.57 -11.28
CA LEU A 267 -16.13 -8.04 -9.90
C LEU A 267 -17.11 -9.21 -9.90
N ARG A 268 -16.60 -10.44 -9.73
CA ARG A 268 -17.41 -11.66 -9.61
C ARG A 268 -17.43 -12.16 -8.16
N ARG A 269 -18.63 -12.44 -7.63
CA ARG A 269 -18.83 -12.86 -6.22
C ARG A 269 -19.04 -14.36 -6.02
N LYS A 270 -19.36 -15.11 -7.08
CA LYS A 270 -19.70 -16.55 -7.05
C LYS A 270 -18.73 -17.36 -7.92
N GLY A 271 -18.71 -18.69 -7.71
CA GLY A 271 -17.92 -19.62 -8.54
C GLY A 271 -16.44 -19.75 -8.15
N ARG A 272 -15.94 -18.91 -7.23
CA ARG A 272 -14.52 -18.90 -6.84
C ARG A 272 -14.08 -20.20 -6.17
N PRO A 273 -12.82 -20.62 -6.38
CA PRO A 273 -12.26 -21.82 -5.78
C PRO A 273 -12.25 -21.75 -4.25
N GLN A 274 -12.24 -22.93 -3.63
CA GLN A 274 -11.82 -23.08 -2.26
C GLN A 274 -10.29 -23.12 -2.23
N LEU A 275 -9.68 -22.32 -1.35
CA LEU A 275 -8.24 -22.14 -1.31
C LEU A 275 -7.64 -22.75 -0.05
N ASP A 276 -6.65 -23.60 -0.25
CA ASP A 276 -5.81 -24.09 0.84
C ASP A 276 -4.87 -22.98 1.32
N THR A 277 -4.64 -22.95 2.63
CA THR A 277 -3.60 -22.14 3.26
C THR A 277 -2.20 -22.63 2.90
N ILE A 278 -1.22 -21.73 2.88
CA ILE A 278 0.19 -22.09 2.68
C ILE A 278 0.93 -22.24 4.01
N ASN A 279 1.82 -23.23 4.07
CA ASN A 279 2.66 -23.51 5.25
C ASN A 279 4.09 -22.97 5.16
N ARG A 280 4.53 -22.48 3.99
CA ARG A 280 5.81 -21.79 3.82
C ARG A 280 5.73 -20.32 4.29
N SER A 281 6.87 -19.72 4.64
CA SER A 281 6.93 -18.32 5.14
C SER A 281 6.58 -17.26 4.08
N PHE A 282 6.95 -17.53 2.82
CA PHE A 282 6.77 -16.63 1.70
C PHE A 282 5.80 -17.20 0.66
N VAL A 283 5.03 -16.32 0.03
CA VAL A 283 4.05 -16.70 -1.00
C VAL A 283 4.75 -17.18 -2.27
N MET A 284 5.85 -16.54 -2.69
CA MET A 284 6.70 -17.00 -3.78
C MET A 284 7.98 -17.67 -3.28
N ASP A 285 8.51 -18.60 -4.07
CA ASP A 285 9.82 -19.18 -3.78
C ASP A 285 10.92 -18.16 -4.10
N LEU A 286 11.57 -17.67 -3.05
CA LEU A 286 12.69 -16.73 -3.15
C LEU A 286 14.04 -17.44 -3.35
N GLY A 287 14.05 -18.77 -3.47
CA GLY A 287 15.26 -19.58 -3.70
C GLY A 287 16.35 -19.34 -2.65
N THR A 288 17.61 -19.27 -3.09
CA THR A 288 18.79 -19.07 -2.24
C THR A 288 18.77 -17.76 -1.44
N ILE A 289 18.02 -16.75 -1.91
CA ILE A 289 17.85 -15.45 -1.24
C ILE A 289 17.16 -15.62 0.11
N SER A 290 16.18 -16.54 0.20
CA SER A 290 15.51 -16.83 1.45
C SER A 290 16.48 -17.39 2.51
N LYS A 291 17.45 -18.21 2.11
CA LYS A 291 18.35 -18.92 3.03
C LYS A 291 19.42 -18.02 3.63
N LEU A 292 19.96 -17.08 2.84
CA LEU A 292 21.05 -16.18 3.26
C LEU A 292 20.54 -14.80 3.71
N GLY A 293 19.50 -14.28 3.06
CA GLY A 293 19.00 -12.93 3.31
C GLY A 293 18.04 -12.84 4.50
N VAL A 294 17.17 -13.82 4.71
CA VAL A 294 16.13 -13.74 5.76
C VAL A 294 16.71 -13.60 7.18
N PRO A 295 17.79 -14.29 7.57
CA PRO A 295 18.38 -14.09 8.90
C PRO A 295 18.91 -12.66 9.11
N ILE A 296 19.55 -12.08 8.09
CA ILE A 296 20.08 -10.69 8.13
C ILE A 296 18.92 -9.71 8.24
N ILE A 297 17.89 -9.87 7.41
CA ILE A 297 16.68 -9.04 7.42
C ILE A 297 16.02 -9.11 8.80
N SER A 298 15.78 -10.32 9.31
CA SER A 298 15.16 -10.53 10.62
C SER A 298 15.95 -9.87 11.76
N SER A 299 17.28 -9.84 11.65
CA SER A 299 18.16 -9.17 12.63
C SER A 299 18.02 -7.65 12.55
N ILE A 300 18.05 -7.06 11.34
CA ILE A 300 17.85 -5.61 11.14
C ILE A 300 16.48 -5.17 11.66
N GLU A 301 15.44 -5.95 11.35
CA GLU A 301 14.08 -5.70 11.83
C GLU A 301 13.98 -5.79 13.36
N GLY A 302 14.62 -6.80 13.97
CA GLY A 302 14.66 -6.97 15.43
C GLY A 302 15.32 -5.79 16.15
N VAL A 303 16.48 -5.34 15.66
CA VAL A 303 17.17 -4.14 16.18
C VAL A 303 16.30 -2.90 16.00
N GLY A 304 15.68 -2.74 14.82
CA GLY A 304 14.77 -1.64 14.54
C GLY A 304 13.62 -1.56 15.54
N ARG A 305 12.93 -2.68 15.79
CA ARG A 305 11.83 -2.74 16.77
C ARG A 305 12.28 -2.33 18.17
N LEU A 306 13.48 -2.76 18.59
CA LEU A 306 14.02 -2.41 19.89
C LEU A 306 14.29 -0.90 19.98
N LEU A 307 14.97 -0.34 18.98
CA LEU A 307 15.30 1.09 18.93
C LEU A 307 14.05 1.95 18.82
N TYR A 308 13.05 1.54 18.03
CA TYR A 308 11.75 2.22 17.99
C TYR A 308 11.10 2.20 19.37
N THR A 309 11.02 1.04 20.03
CA THR A 309 10.31 0.85 21.31
C THR A 309 10.91 1.69 22.44
N TYR A 310 12.24 1.74 22.53
CA TYR A 310 12.95 2.41 23.62
C TYR A 310 13.50 3.80 23.25
N GLY A 311 13.44 4.19 21.97
CA GLY A 311 13.98 5.45 21.47
C GLY A 311 13.36 6.70 22.12
N PRO A 312 14.14 7.53 22.84
CA PRO A 312 13.63 8.73 23.49
C PRO A 312 13.22 9.81 22.50
N ASP A 313 13.94 9.95 21.39
CA ASP A 313 13.61 10.92 20.33
C ASP A 313 12.22 10.65 19.75
N ARG A 314 11.94 9.40 19.38
CA ARG A 314 10.63 8.97 18.87
C ARG A 314 9.50 9.35 19.81
N LYS A 315 9.66 9.09 21.11
CA LYS A 315 8.65 9.41 22.14
C LYS A 315 8.49 10.92 22.34
N ARG A 316 9.60 11.69 22.32
CA ARG A 316 9.56 13.15 22.38
C ARG A 316 8.79 13.73 21.20
N MET A 317 9.07 13.24 19.99
CA MET A 317 8.37 13.68 18.77
C MET A 317 6.89 13.31 18.80
N ALA A 318 6.53 12.13 19.33
CA ALA A 318 5.14 11.72 19.42
C ALA A 318 4.34 12.63 20.35
N ARG A 319 4.91 12.98 21.51
CA ARG A 319 4.30 13.95 22.44
C ARG A 319 4.10 15.32 21.80
N LYS A 320 5.13 15.84 21.13
CA LYS A 320 5.05 17.10 20.38
C LYS A 320 3.92 17.05 19.33
N GLY A 321 3.86 15.97 18.54
CA GLY A 321 2.82 15.80 17.51
C GLY A 321 1.41 15.72 18.09
N ILE A 322 1.22 15.04 19.22
CA ILE A 322 -0.07 15.01 19.94
C ILE A 322 -0.47 16.42 20.38
N ASP A 323 0.44 17.18 20.98
CA ASP A 323 0.18 18.54 21.44
C ASP A 323 -0.16 19.47 20.27
N ASP A 324 0.55 19.35 19.15
CA ASP A 324 0.31 20.14 17.94
C ASP A 324 -1.05 19.80 17.30
N ASN A 325 -1.42 18.51 17.22
CA ASN A 325 -2.72 18.06 16.74
C ASN A 325 -3.88 18.58 17.62
N ASN A 326 -3.71 18.57 18.94
CA ASN A 326 -4.71 19.09 19.88
C ASN A 326 -4.90 20.61 19.76
N LYS A 327 -3.83 21.35 19.45
CA LYS A 327 -3.88 22.80 19.26
C LYS A 327 -4.46 23.21 17.91
N THR A 328 -4.15 22.45 16.86
CA THR A 328 -4.41 22.89 15.50
C THR A 328 -5.86 22.68 15.10
N GLY A 329 -6.52 21.57 15.48
CA GLY A 329 -7.99 21.37 15.37
C GLY A 329 -8.68 21.78 14.05
N LYS A 330 -7.91 22.08 12.99
CA LYS A 330 -8.37 22.77 11.79
C LYS A 330 -7.97 21.95 10.58
N SER A 331 -9.00 21.44 9.92
CA SER A 331 -8.99 20.98 8.54
C SER A 331 -8.18 21.95 7.68
N LEU A 332 -7.12 21.44 7.05
CA LEU A 332 -6.49 22.11 5.92
C LEU A 332 -7.48 22.01 4.77
N ALA A 333 -7.99 23.15 4.30
CA ALA A 333 -8.90 23.19 3.18
C ALA A 333 -8.15 22.83 1.88
N PHE A 334 -8.63 21.80 1.19
CA PHE A 334 -8.25 21.43 -0.17
C PHE A 334 -9.36 21.78 -1.16
#